data_AF-A0A0F9BZN9-F1
#
_entry.id   AF-A0A0F9BZN9-F1
#
_cell.length_a   1.000
_cell.length_b   1.000
_cell.length_c   1.000
_cell.angle_alpha   90.00
_cell.angle_beta   90.00
_cell.angle_gamma   90.00
#
_symmetry.space_group_name_H-M   'P 1'
#
loop_
_entity.id
_entity.type
_entity.pdbx_description
1 polymer ?
#
loop_
_entity_poly.entity_id
_entity_poly.type
_entity_poly.pdbx_seq_one_letter_code
_entity_poly.pdbx_strand_id
1 'polypeptide(L)'
;MKKYLLLTCLFLVGCQPLQQTARDSIAVAKGAIETAQQEYLVRCLASPTDTPCEIIKDAIAAQNLVVDVGILYCAGNDAWLTGGPCSPSRGVEPRLKEALLRLDTIISNVKELLK
;
A
#
# COMPACT_ATOMS: atom_id res chain seq x y z
N MET A 1 3.57 -29.43 42.20
CA MET A 1 3.28 -28.03 41.80
C MET A 1 4.33 -27.54 40.81
N LYS A 2 4.05 -27.58 39.50
CA LYS A 2 4.82 -26.87 38.44
C LYS A 2 4.21 -27.24 37.06
N LYS A 3 3.02 -26.70 36.77
CA LYS A 3 2.33 -26.85 35.47
C LYS A 3 1.83 -25.50 34.93
N TYR A 4 2.53 -24.41 35.22
CA TYR A 4 2.10 -23.05 34.86
C TYR A 4 3.23 -22.22 34.24
N LEU A 5 3.97 -22.77 33.27
CA LEU A 5 5.07 -22.05 32.62
C LEU A 5 5.03 -22.12 31.09
N LEU A 6 3.84 -22.28 30.50
CA LEU A 6 3.67 -22.37 29.04
C LEU A 6 2.59 -21.43 28.48
N LEU A 7 2.02 -20.53 29.28
CA LEU A 7 0.81 -19.78 28.88
C LEU A 7 1.00 -18.27 28.64
N THR A 8 2.23 -17.74 28.64
CA THR A 8 2.45 -16.28 28.59
C THR A 8 3.06 -15.73 27.30
N CYS A 9 3.39 -16.57 26.30
CA CYS A 9 4.00 -16.08 25.04
C CYS A 9 3.03 -15.92 23.86
N LEU A 10 1.72 -16.17 24.01
CA LEU A 10 0.79 -16.18 22.86
C LEU A 10 0.20 -14.81 22.46
N PHE A 11 0.59 -13.72 23.11
CA PHE A 11 0.02 -12.37 22.86
C PHE A 11 0.98 -11.37 22.22
N LEU A 12 2.07 -11.83 21.61
CA LEU A 12 2.88 -11.00 20.69
C LEU A 12 2.43 -11.22 19.23
N VAL A 13 1.12 -11.18 18.99
CA VAL A 13 0.60 -10.82 17.65
C VAL A 13 0.87 -9.32 17.50
N GLY A 14 2.15 -8.98 17.40
CA GLY A 14 2.62 -7.62 17.26
C GLY A 14 2.02 -7.04 15.98
N CYS A 15 1.38 -5.88 16.10
CA CYS A 15 0.97 -5.09 14.96
C CYS A 15 2.17 -5.01 13.99
N GLN A 16 1.99 -5.41 12.73
CA GLN A 16 3.06 -5.28 11.74
C GLN A 16 3.53 -3.82 11.71
N PRO A 17 4.85 -3.55 11.60
CA PRO A 17 5.33 -2.18 11.48
C PRO A 17 4.66 -1.47 10.30
N LEU A 18 4.33 -0.18 10.46
CA LEU A 18 3.57 0.56 9.44
C LEU A 18 4.25 0.56 8.06
N GLN A 19 5.59 0.60 8.01
CA GLN A 19 6.33 0.49 6.75
C GLN A 19 6.17 -0.87 6.06
N GLN A 20 5.97 -1.94 6.84
CA GLN A 20 5.69 -3.26 6.30
C GLN A 20 4.28 -3.31 5.73
N THR A 21 3.27 -2.81 6.46
CA THR A 21 1.92 -2.65 5.94
C THR A 21 1.90 -1.81 4.66
N ALA A 22 2.71 -0.75 4.59
CA ALA A 22 2.81 0.09 3.41
C ALA A 22 3.40 -0.65 2.20
N ARG A 23 4.49 -1.39 2.39
CA ARG A 23 5.07 -2.24 1.34
C ARG A 23 4.06 -3.26 0.82
N ASP A 24 3.43 -3.98 1.74
CA ASP A 24 2.51 -5.07 1.38
C ASP A 24 1.30 -4.49 0.62
N SER A 25 0.81 -3.32 1.04
CA SER A 25 -0.25 -2.58 0.34
C SER A 25 0.17 -2.14 -1.06
N ILE A 26 1.39 -1.63 -1.23
CA ILE A 26 1.95 -1.28 -2.55
C ILE A 26 1.99 -2.52 -3.46
N ALA A 27 2.48 -3.65 -2.97
CA ALA A 27 2.60 -4.88 -3.74
C ALA A 27 1.23 -5.41 -4.19
N VAL A 28 0.24 -5.44 -3.29
CA VAL A 28 -1.14 -5.85 -3.61
C VAL A 28 -1.77 -4.88 -4.62
N ALA A 29 -1.62 -3.58 -4.40
CA ALA A 29 -2.12 -2.54 -5.31
C ALA A 29 -1.52 -2.69 -6.72
N LYS A 30 -0.22 -2.95 -6.81
CA LYS A 30 0.50 -3.06 -8.08
C LYS A 30 -0.10 -4.13 -8.98
N GLY A 31 -0.36 -5.33 -8.44
CA GLY A 31 -0.95 -6.42 -9.22
C GLY A 31 -2.33 -6.08 -9.79
N ALA A 32 -3.20 -5.44 -8.99
CA ALA A 32 -4.51 -5.00 -9.45
C ALA A 32 -4.42 -3.89 -10.52
N ILE A 33 -3.54 -2.91 -10.32
CA ILE A 33 -3.31 -1.81 -11.27
C ILE A 33 -2.78 -2.35 -12.59
N GLU A 34 -1.76 -3.20 -12.58
CA GLU A 34 -1.16 -3.76 -13.80
C GLU A 34 -2.17 -4.60 -14.58
N THR A 35 -3.03 -5.35 -13.89
CA THR A 35 -4.10 -6.13 -14.53
C THR A 35 -5.11 -5.20 -15.22
N ALA A 36 -5.57 -4.16 -14.53
CA ALA A 36 -6.50 -3.18 -15.11
C ALA A 36 -5.86 -2.38 -16.26
N GLN A 37 -4.58 -2.04 -16.17
CA GLN A 37 -3.85 -1.40 -17.26
C GLN A 37 -3.83 -2.27 -18.52
N GLN A 38 -3.61 -3.58 -18.37
CA GLN A 38 -3.59 -4.51 -19.50
C GLN A 38 -4.98 -4.65 -20.13
N GLU A 39 -6.02 -4.79 -19.32
CA GLU A 39 -7.40 -4.96 -19.79
C GLU A 39 -7.93 -3.71 -20.50
N TYR A 40 -7.65 -2.52 -19.97
CA TYR A 40 -8.17 -1.26 -20.48
C TYR A 40 -7.20 -0.51 -21.41
N LEU A 41 -6.04 -1.09 -21.76
CA LEU A 41 -4.97 -0.41 -22.52
C LEU A 41 -5.49 0.28 -23.79
N VAL A 42 -6.15 -0.48 -24.66
CA VAL A 42 -6.64 0.03 -25.96
C VAL A 42 -7.63 1.18 -25.75
N ARG A 43 -8.53 1.03 -24.76
CA ARG A 43 -9.53 2.05 -24.42
C ARG A 43 -8.87 3.31 -23.89
N CYS A 44 -7.89 3.19 -23.00
CA CYS A 44 -7.23 4.34 -22.40
C CYS A 44 -6.28 5.07 -23.35
N LEU A 45 -5.79 4.40 -24.39
CA LEU A 45 -5.07 5.06 -25.49
C LEU A 45 -6.02 5.86 -26.40
N ALA A 46 -7.23 5.36 -26.64
CA ALA A 46 -8.23 6.03 -27.47
C ALA A 46 -8.94 7.18 -26.73
N SER A 47 -9.31 6.96 -25.47
CA SER A 47 -10.09 7.87 -24.63
C SER A 47 -9.54 7.91 -23.20
N PRO A 48 -8.47 8.70 -22.94
CA PRO A 48 -7.78 8.71 -21.65
C PRO A 48 -8.60 9.29 -20.49
N THR A 49 -9.69 10.00 -20.78
CA THR A 49 -10.62 10.57 -19.79
C THR A 49 -11.82 9.67 -19.49
N ASP A 50 -11.87 8.47 -20.08
CA ASP A 50 -12.91 7.50 -19.73
C ASP A 50 -12.77 7.07 -18.27
N THR A 51 -13.89 6.81 -17.61
CA THR A 51 -13.94 6.51 -16.17
C THR A 51 -12.97 5.39 -15.74
N PRO A 52 -12.82 4.25 -16.44
CA PRO A 52 -11.85 3.23 -16.05
C PRO A 52 -10.40 3.75 -16.08
N CYS A 53 -10.07 4.60 -17.04
CA CYS A 53 -8.74 5.17 -17.21
C CYS A 53 -8.42 6.20 -16.12
N GLU A 54 -9.41 7.00 -15.72
CA GLU A 54 -9.27 7.91 -14.58
C GLU A 54 -9.07 7.14 -13.27
N ILE A 55 -9.85 6.08 -13.04
CA ILE A 55 -9.69 5.21 -11.85
C ILE A 55 -8.28 4.58 -11.81
N ILE A 56 -7.79 4.04 -12.94
CA ILE A 56 -6.44 3.46 -13.02
C ILE A 56 -5.37 4.53 -12.74
N LYS A 57 -5.50 5.72 -13.34
CA LYS A 57 -4.59 6.85 -13.11
C LYS A 57 -4.57 7.27 -11.64
N ASP A 58 -5.74 7.36 -11.01
CA ASP A 58 -5.87 7.73 -9.60
C ASP A 58 -5.29 6.65 -8.68
N ALA A 59 -5.39 5.38 -9.06
CA ALA A 59 -4.78 4.28 -8.33
C ALA A 59 -3.25 4.31 -8.39
N ILE A 60 -2.66 4.60 -9.57
CA ILE A 60 -1.22 4.81 -9.72
C ILE A 60 -0.76 5.99 -8.87
N ALA A 61 -1.49 7.10 -8.91
CA ALA A 61 -1.18 8.29 -8.10
C ALA A 61 -1.23 8.00 -6.59
N ALA A 62 -2.22 7.23 -6.13
CA ALA A 62 -2.32 6.82 -4.73
C ALA A 62 -1.18 5.87 -4.32
N GLN A 63 -0.79 4.93 -5.18
CA GLN A 63 0.35 4.05 -4.90
C GLN A 63 1.65 4.85 -4.76
N ASN A 64 1.89 5.78 -5.70
CA ASN A 64 3.07 6.65 -5.65
C ASN A 64 3.07 7.52 -4.39
N LEU A 65 1.90 8.03 -3.96
CA LEU A 65 1.79 8.78 -2.71
C LEU A 65 2.21 7.95 -1.49
N VAL A 66 1.84 6.67 -1.42
CA VAL A 66 2.30 5.78 -0.33
C VAL A 66 3.81 5.58 -0.38
N VAL A 67 4.40 5.45 -1.58
CA VAL A 67 5.86 5.35 -1.76
C VAL A 67 6.54 6.63 -1.25
N ASP A 68 6.12 7.79 -1.71
CA ASP A 68 6.73 9.08 -1.38
C ASP A 68 6.64 9.37 0.12
N VAL A 69 5.45 9.19 0.70
CA VAL A 69 5.25 9.40 2.14
C VAL A 69 5.98 8.33 2.95
N GLY A 70 6.08 7.10 2.43
CA GLY A 70 6.88 6.02 3.03
C GLY A 70 8.37 6.33 3.08
N ILE A 71 8.93 6.91 2.01
CA ILE A 71 10.32 7.40 1.98
C ILE A 71 10.52 8.47 3.05
N LEU A 72 9.62 9.45 3.16
CA LEU A 72 9.70 10.47 4.21
C LEU A 72 9.55 9.88 5.62
N TYR A 73 8.65 8.91 5.78
CA TYR A 73 8.47 8.18 7.04
C TYR A 73 9.73 7.39 7.42
N CYS A 74 10.48 6.87 6.46
CA CYS A 74 11.74 6.17 6.67
C CYS A 74 12.98 7.08 6.56
N ALA A 75 12.82 8.39 6.82
CA ALA A 75 13.90 9.38 6.84
C ALA A 75 14.70 9.51 5.53
N GLY A 76 14.01 9.38 4.39
CA GLY A 76 14.61 9.49 3.06
C GLY A 76 15.28 8.22 2.54
N ASN A 77 15.30 7.14 3.34
CA ASN A 77 15.79 5.85 2.90
C ASN A 77 14.70 5.18 2.04
N ASP A 78 15.03 4.69 0.85
CA ASP A 78 14.14 3.95 -0.05
C ASP A 78 14.31 2.42 0.03
N ALA A 79 15.40 1.93 0.66
CA ALA A 79 15.67 0.51 0.84
C ALA A 79 14.55 -0.19 1.64
N TRP A 80 13.75 0.55 2.41
CA TRP A 80 12.56 0.01 3.06
C TRP A 80 11.60 -0.64 2.08
N LEU A 81 11.54 -0.22 0.80
CA LEU A 81 10.67 -0.82 -0.23
C LEU A 81 11.04 -2.27 -0.53
N THR A 82 12.31 -2.63 -0.38
CA THR A 82 12.84 -3.98 -0.63
C THR A 82 13.12 -4.75 0.67
N GLY A 83 12.58 -4.28 1.81
CA GLY A 83 12.75 -4.92 3.11
C GLY A 83 14.00 -4.47 3.88
N GLY A 84 14.71 -3.47 3.39
CA GLY A 84 15.82 -2.81 4.08
C GLY A 84 15.38 -1.99 5.30
N PRO A 85 16.35 -1.34 5.98
CA PRO A 85 16.10 -0.61 7.20
C PRO A 85 15.19 0.61 6.97
N CYS A 86 14.44 0.97 8.01
CA CYS A 86 13.61 2.16 8.05
C CYS A 86 13.81 2.84 9.41
N SER A 87 13.90 4.18 9.41
CA SER A 87 13.95 5.00 10.61
C SER A 87 12.63 5.80 10.74
N PRO A 88 11.61 5.26 11.43
CA PRO A 88 10.29 5.85 11.50
C PRO A 88 10.25 7.29 12.01
N SER A 89 9.63 8.18 11.23
CA SER A 89 9.31 9.54 11.63
C SER A 89 7.88 9.63 12.16
N ARG A 90 7.73 9.81 13.48
CA ARG A 90 6.41 9.99 14.12
C ARG A 90 5.62 11.16 13.57
N GLY A 91 6.29 12.22 13.10
CA GLY A 91 5.63 13.38 12.48
C GLY A 91 5.01 13.09 11.12
N VAL A 92 5.49 12.06 10.41
CA VAL A 92 4.99 11.64 9.09
C VAL A 92 3.99 10.49 9.20
N GLU A 93 3.98 9.76 10.31
CA GLU A 93 3.10 8.60 10.54
C GLU A 93 1.61 8.86 10.19
N PRO A 94 0.97 9.97 10.59
CA PRO A 94 -0.44 10.22 10.23
C PRO A 94 -0.64 10.34 8.71
N ARG A 95 0.30 10.95 8.00
CA ARG A 95 0.24 11.11 6.54
C ARG A 95 0.40 9.77 5.84
N LEU A 96 1.25 8.89 6.37
CA LEU A 96 1.40 7.54 5.80
C LEU A 96 0.12 6.73 5.98
N LYS A 97 -0.54 6.83 7.15
CA LYS A 97 -1.84 6.18 7.38
C LYS A 97 -2.93 6.72 6.45
N GLU A 98 -2.98 8.03 6.24
CA GLU A 98 -3.92 8.65 5.29
C GLU A 98 -3.68 8.20 3.86
N ALA A 99 -2.42 8.17 3.41
CA ALA A 99 -2.05 7.66 2.09
C ALA A 99 -2.47 6.19 1.90
N LEU A 100 -2.30 5.36 2.93
CA LEU A 100 -2.73 3.96 2.90
C LEU A 100 -4.25 3.81 2.81
N LEU A 101 -5.02 4.60 3.55
CA LEU A 101 -6.48 4.62 3.46
C LEU A 101 -6.96 5.03 2.06
N ARG A 102 -6.29 6.03 1.46
CA ARG A 102 -6.58 6.47 0.09
C ARG A 102 -6.28 5.37 -0.93
N LEU A 103 -5.14 4.69 -0.78
CA LEU A 103 -4.76 3.56 -1.63
C LEU A 103 -5.78 2.42 -1.52
N ASP A 104 -6.18 2.04 -0.31
CA ASP A 104 -7.17 0.97 -0.10
C ASP A 104 -8.53 1.30 -0.74
N THR A 105 -8.98 2.55 -0.60
CA THR A 105 -10.22 3.04 -1.21
C THR A 105 -10.17 2.94 -2.73
N ILE A 106 -9.11 3.45 -3.38
CA ILE A 106 -9.04 3.46 -4.85
C ILE A 106 -8.79 2.07 -5.44
N ILE A 107 -8.07 1.20 -4.72
CA ILE A 107 -7.86 -0.19 -5.14
C ILE A 107 -9.14 -1.00 -5.08
N SER A 108 -10.05 -0.71 -4.15
CA SER A 108 -11.40 -1.27 -4.19
C SER A 108 -12.12 -0.91 -5.50
N ASN A 109 -12.02 0.33 -5.96
CA ASN A 109 -12.60 0.74 -7.25
C ASN A 109 -11.96 0.02 -8.44
N VAL A 110 -10.62 -0.14 -8.44
CA VAL A 110 -9.92 -0.92 -9.48
C VAL A 110 -10.40 -2.37 -9.51
N LYS A 111 -10.59 -3.00 -8.35
CA LYS A 111 -11.11 -4.37 -8.27
C LYS A 111 -12.53 -4.50 -8.80
N GLU A 112 -13.39 -3.50 -8.57
CA GLU A 112 -14.74 -3.50 -9.17
C GLU A 112 -14.70 -3.36 -10.69
N LEU A 113 -13.70 -2.69 -11.27
CA LEU A 113 -13.54 -2.62 -12.74
C LEU A 113 -13.18 -3.96 -13.39
N LEU A 114 -12.66 -4.91 -12.62
CA LEU A 114 -12.15 -6.21 -13.08
C LEU A 114 -13.13 -7.38 -12.83
N LYS A 115 -14.34 -7.09 -12.34
CA LYS A 115 -15.40 -8.09 -12.12
C LYS A 115 -16.35 -8.16 -13.30
#